data_AF-A0ABD2N382-F1
#
_entry.id   AF-A0ABD2N382-F1
#
_cell.length_a   1.000
_cell.length_b   1.000
_cell.length_c   1.000
_cell.angle_alpha   90.00
_cell.angle_beta   90.00
_cell.angle_gamma   90.00
#
_symmetry.space_group_name_H-M   'P 1'
#
loop_
_entity.id
_entity.type
_entity.pdbx_description
1 polymer ?
#
loop_
_entity_poly.entity_id
_entity_poly.type
_entity_poly.pdbx_seq_one_letter_code
_entity_poly.pdbx_strand_id
1 'polypeptide(L)' 'MNFPPNPNTMFFKPVSTPEILSIVRNLKNKQSCGYDGPTTNIIKECIHLIVAPLCSLVNSSL' A
#
# COMPACT_ATOMS: atom_id res chain seq x y z
N MET A 1 35.77 -11.63 -1.80
CA MET A 1 35.75 -10.16 -1.62
C MET A 1 34.45 -9.80 -0.94
N ASN A 2 34.49 -9.13 0.21
CA ASN A 2 33.30 -8.57 0.88
C ASN A 2 33.16 -7.11 0.46
N PHE A 3 32.08 -6.76 -0.21
CA PHE A 3 31.75 -5.37 -0.51
C PHE A 3 31.04 -4.74 0.69
N PRO A 4 31.37 -3.50 1.08
CA PRO A 4 30.64 -2.81 2.14
C PRO A 4 29.17 -2.61 1.71
N PRO A 5 28.21 -2.73 2.62
CA PRO A 5 26.80 -2.48 2.32
C PRO A 5 26.63 -1.05 1.77
N ASN A 6 25.89 -0.93 0.67
CA ASN A 6 25.62 0.37 0.05
C ASN A 6 24.65 1.16 0.95
N PRO A 7 25.05 2.32 1.51
CA PRO A 7 24.19 3.12 2.38
C PRO A 7 22.97 3.72 1.66
N ASN A 8 22.93 3.66 0.32
CA ASN A 8 21.80 4.11 -0.50
C ASN A 8 20.80 2.98 -0.80
N THR A 9 20.68 1.99 0.07
CA THR A 9 19.71 0.89 -0.05
C THR A 9 18.51 1.15 0.86
N MET A 10 17.30 0.80 0.38
CA MET A 10 16.10 0.82 1.21
C MET A 10 15.85 -0.56 1.79
N PHE A 11 15.57 -0.61 3.09
CA PHE A 11 15.13 -1.81 3.79
C PHE A 11 13.67 -1.66 4.17
N PHE A 12 12.85 -2.56 3.66
CA PHE A 12 11.42 -2.56 3.91
C PHE A 12 11.06 -3.67 4.90
N LYS A 13 9.95 -3.47 5.61
CA LYS A 13 9.34 -4.49 6.48
C LYS A 13 8.02 -4.92 5.85
N PRO A 14 7.60 -6.19 6.04
CA PRO A 14 6.27 -6.62 5.67
C PRO A 14 5.20 -5.71 6.26
N VAL A 15 4.23 -5.34 5.43
CA VAL A 15 3.04 -4.59 5.83
C VAL A 15 1.98 -5.51 6.39
N SER A 16 1.11 -4.96 7.23
CA SER A 16 -0.04 -5.65 7.82
C SER A 16 -1.36 -5.09 7.31
N THR A 17 -2.42 -5.91 7.36
CA THR A 17 -3.79 -5.48 7.01
C THR A 17 -4.26 -4.26 7.84
N PRO A 18 -4.03 -4.17 9.16
CA PRO A 18 -4.37 -2.97 9.93
C PRO A 18 -3.65 -1.70 9.48
N GLU A 19 -2.37 -1.78 9.09
CA GLU A 19 -1.62 -0.64 8.58
C GLU A 19 -2.21 -0.13 7.27
N ILE A 20 -2.52 -1.04 6.34
CA ILE A 20 -3.17 -0.69 5.07
C ILE A 20 -4.52 -0.02 5.32
N LEU A 21 -5.35 -0.59 6.20
CA LEU A 21 -6.64 -0.01 6.56
C LEU A 21 -6.49 1.39 7.16
N SER A 22 -5.50 1.60 8.03
CA SER A 22 -5.21 2.90 8.62
C SER A 22 -4.84 3.91 7.54
N ILE A 23 -3.95 3.54 6.62
CA ILE A 23 -3.53 4.40 5.49
C ILE A 23 -4.73 4.77 4.63
N VAL A 24 -5.52 3.79 4.20
CA VAL A 24 -6.66 4.01 3.31
C VAL A 24 -7.72 4.90 3.95
N ARG A 25 -8.02 4.72 5.24
CA ARG A 25 -8.97 5.58 5.98
C ARG A 25 -8.51 7.04 6.03
N ASN A 26 -7.21 7.27 6.14
CA ASN A 26 -6.59 8.59 6.21
C ASN A 26 -6.36 9.25 4.83
N LEU A 27 -6.67 8.60 3.71
CA LEU A 27 -6.61 9.23 2.39
C LEU A 27 -7.59 10.42 2.33
N LYS A 28 -7.21 11.49 1.64
CA LYS A 28 -8.12 12.62 1.40
C LYS A 28 -9.31 12.15 0.58
N ASN A 29 -10.53 12.49 1.02
CA ASN A 29 -11.74 12.25 0.23
C ASN A 29 -11.68 13.13 -1.02
N LYS A 30 -11.46 12.50 -2.17
CA LYS A 30 -11.49 13.13 -3.49
C LYS A 30 -12.54 12.44 -4.36
N GLN A 31 -13.36 13.26 -5.00
CA GLN A 31 -14.37 12.84 -5.97
C GLN A 31 -13.80 12.72 -7.39
N SER A 32 -12.63 13.30 -7.66
CA SER A 32 -11.92 13.12 -8.93
C SER A 32 -11.16 11.80 -8.93
N CYS A 33 -11.25 11.05 -10.02
CA CYS A 33 -10.46 9.86 -10.27
C CYS A 33 -9.19 10.16 -11.08
N GLY A 34 -8.21 9.25 -10.99
CA GLY A 34 -7.05 9.24 -11.87
C GLY A 34 -7.35 8.53 -13.20
N TYR A 35 -6.30 8.22 -13.96
CA TYR A 35 -6.42 7.49 -15.22
C TYR A 35 -6.99 6.07 -15.04
N ASP A 36 -6.79 5.48 -13.87
CA ASP A 36 -7.26 4.14 -13.49
C ASP A 36 -8.76 4.08 -13.21
N GLY A 37 -9.40 5.19 -12.84
CA GLY A 37 -10.85 5.31 -12.70
C GLY A 37 -11.41 5.28 -11.27
N PRO A 38 -10.94 4.45 -10.33
CA PRO A 38 -11.41 4.49 -8.95
C PRO A 38 -11.16 5.84 -8.26
N THR A 39 -12.17 6.36 -7.58
CA THR A 39 -11.99 7.47 -6.65
C THR A 39 -11.52 6.95 -5.30
N THR A 40 -10.86 7.80 -4.52
CA THR A 40 -10.51 7.47 -3.12
C THR A 40 -11.73 7.06 -2.27
N ASN A 41 -12.92 7.57 -2.58
CA ASN A 41 -14.14 7.18 -1.88
C ASN A 41 -14.51 5.72 -2.17
N ILE A 42 -14.47 5.31 -3.44
CA ILE A 42 -14.71 3.91 -3.83
C ILE A 42 -13.70 2.98 -3.17
N ILE A 43 -12.41 3.36 -3.13
CA ILE A 43 -11.36 2.57 -2.47
C ILE A 43 -11.67 2.40 -0.99
N LYS A 44 -12.11 3.45 -0.28
CA LYS A 44 -12.48 3.37 1.14
C LYS A 44 -13.67 2.44 1.38
N GLU A 45 -14.67 2.48 0.50
CA GLU A 45 -15.85 1.61 0.60
C GLU A 45 -15.47 0.14 0.37
N CYS A 46 -14.64 -0.16 -0.63
CA CYS A 46 -14.31 -1.54 -1.00
C CYS A 46 -13.05 -2.12 -0.32
N ILE A 47 -12.31 -1.34 0.48
CA ILE A 47 -11.03 -1.79 1.06
C ILE A 47 -11.15 -3.09 1.85
N HIS A 48 -12.27 -3.31 2.54
CA HIS A 48 -12.52 -4.53 3.31
C HIS A 48 -12.53 -5.81 2.45
N LEU A 49 -12.81 -5.70 1.15
CA LEU A 49 -12.79 -6.81 0.20
C LEU A 49 -11.38 -7.08 -0.33
N ILE A 50 -10.56 -6.04 -0.48
CA ILE A 50 -9.25 -6.13 -1.17
C ILE A 50 -8.04 -6.03 -0.24
N VAL A 51 -8.21 -5.71 1.04
CA VAL A 51 -7.08 -5.48 1.97
C VAL A 51 -6.21 -6.73 2.15
N ALA A 52 -6.81 -7.92 2.19
CA ALA A 52 -6.07 -9.18 2.32
C ALA A 52 -5.20 -9.49 1.09
N PRO A 53 -5.73 -9.54 -0.15
CA PRO A 53 -4.89 -9.74 -1.33
C PRO A 53 -3.88 -8.59 -1.55
N LEU A 54 -4.25 -7.35 -1.21
CA LEU A 54 -3.32 -6.20 -1.29
C LEU A 54 -2.12 -6.37 -0.34
N CYS A 55 -2.37 -6.79 0.89
CA CYS A 55 -1.31 -7.09 1.88
C CYS A 55 -0.35 -8.16 1.36
N SER A 56 -0.90 -9.28 0.85
CA SER A 56 -0.10 -10.36 0.28
C SER A 56 0.73 -9.89 -0.93
N LEU A 57 0.14 -9.09 -1.81
CA LEU A 57 0.81 -8.59 -3.02
C LEU A 57 2.01 -7.69 -2.67
N VAL A 58 1.81 -6.74 -1.75
CA VAL A 58 2.87 -5.83 -1.29
C VAL A 58 4.00 -6.63 -0.64
N ASN A 59 3.68 -7.57 0.25
CA ASN A 59 4.67 -8.38 0.94
C ASN A 59 5.43 -9.35 0.03
N SER A 60 4.84 -9.75 -1.11
CA SER A 60 5.51 -10.61 -2.10
C SER A 60 6.54 -9.86 -2.94
N SER A 61 6.55 -8.52 -2.89
CA SER A 61 7.48 -7.66 -3.64
C SER A 61 8.65 -7.16 -2.79
N LEU A 62 8.78 -7.66 -1.57
CA LEU A 62 9.82 -7.30 -0.59
C LEU A 62 11.07 -8.17 -0.69
#